data_AF-A0A1E7J2K3-F1
#
_entry.id   AF-A0A1E7J2K3-F1
#
_cell.length_a   1.000
_cell.length_b   1.000
_cell.length_c   1.000
_cell.angle_alpha   90.00
_cell.angle_beta   90.00
_cell.angle_gamma   90.00
#
_symmetry.space_group_name_H-M   'P 1'
#
loop_
_entity.id
_entity.type
_entity.pdbx_description
1 polymer ?
#
loop_
_entity_poly.entity_id
_entity_poly.type
_entity_poly.pdbx_seq_one_letter_code
_entity_poly.pdbx_strand_id
1 'polypeptide(L)'
;MYPEKEIIIFHVESALHAGAGASIGHIDNPVQRETSTGNPVVQASGVKGALREFYEDNSDVEKKMIDPVFGKEKGERDEKDGAGAVAFGEAKLLFFPVRSLAGIFAYITCPSIIARFQRDLRAANKDMLMVSDGKRVGKIWRPGVSTNRYLSHTNSIVKISSNGLLILEELSFEQQNTDNPDQCLESLSDALFPGTLEYIPFKSDFPKRVVILNDT
;
A
#
# COMPACT_ATOMS: atom_id res chain seq x y z
N MET A 1 20.10 16.04 2.46
CA MET A 1 18.82 15.73 1.76
C MET A 1 19.13 14.64 0.73
N TYR A 2 18.29 13.61 0.59
CA TYR A 2 18.55 12.49 -0.33
C TYR A 2 18.42 12.92 -1.79
N PRO A 3 19.39 12.61 -2.67
CA PRO A 3 19.38 13.03 -4.07
C PRO A 3 18.32 12.29 -4.89
N GLU A 4 18.13 11.00 -4.60
CA GLU A 4 17.17 10.13 -5.26
C GLU A 4 16.16 9.59 -4.25
N LYS A 5 14.93 9.34 -4.70
CA LYS A 5 13.82 8.85 -3.87
C LYS A 5 12.94 7.92 -4.70
N GLU A 6 12.69 6.73 -4.15
CA GLU A 6 11.85 5.74 -4.80
C GLU A 6 10.75 5.25 -3.87
N ILE A 7 9.67 4.75 -4.47
CA ILE A 7 8.55 4.12 -3.78
C ILE A 7 8.59 2.63 -4.10
N ILE A 8 8.61 1.81 -3.05
CA ILE A 8 8.52 0.36 -3.16
C ILE A 8 7.10 -0.05 -2.76
N ILE A 9 6.47 -0.87 -3.59
CA ILE A 9 5.13 -1.42 -3.37
C ILE A 9 5.31 -2.91 -3.05
N PHE A 10 4.71 -3.35 -1.95
CA PHE A 10 4.71 -4.76 -1.55
C PHE A 10 3.33 -5.35 -1.79
N HIS A 11 3.25 -6.35 -2.68
CA HIS A 11 2.09 -7.21 -2.83
C HIS A 11 2.29 -8.45 -1.96
N VAL A 12 1.39 -8.69 -1.01
CA VAL A 12 1.52 -9.78 -0.04
C VAL A 12 0.76 -11.00 -0.57
N GLU A 13 1.49 -12.02 -1.03
CA GLU A 13 0.92 -13.23 -1.64
C GLU A 13 0.58 -14.33 -0.63
N SER A 14 1.27 -14.35 0.52
CA SER A 14 1.03 -15.25 1.65
C SER A 14 0.77 -14.46 2.92
N ALA A 15 0.09 -15.06 3.91
CA ALA A 15 -0.15 -14.40 5.20
C ALA A 15 1.16 -13.84 5.80
N LEU A 16 1.22 -12.53 6.00
CA LEU A 16 2.40 -11.82 6.51
C LEU A 16 2.26 -11.54 8.00
N HIS A 17 3.25 -11.99 8.78
CA HIS A 17 3.36 -11.68 10.19
C HIS A 17 4.57 -10.77 10.48
N ALA A 18 4.35 -9.45 10.42
CA ALA A 18 5.33 -8.48 10.92
C ALA A 18 5.12 -8.31 12.44
N GLY A 19 5.84 -9.07 13.26
CA GLY A 19 5.60 -9.15 14.70
C GLY A 19 5.96 -7.87 15.47
N ALA A 20 5.11 -7.46 16.42
CA ALA A 20 5.35 -6.32 17.32
C ALA A 20 6.02 -6.72 18.64
N GLY A 21 6.37 -8.01 18.81
CA GLY A 21 6.78 -8.60 20.08
C GLY A 21 5.58 -9.08 20.90
N ALA A 22 5.87 -9.74 22.03
CA ALA A 22 4.83 -10.26 22.91
C ALA A 22 4.04 -9.12 23.58
N SER A 23 2.73 -9.27 23.66
CA SER A 23 1.85 -8.28 24.32
C SER A 23 0.98 -8.91 25.40
N ILE A 24 0.69 -8.16 26.46
CA ILE A 24 -0.29 -8.54 27.49
C ILE A 24 -1.68 -8.18 26.94
N GLY A 25 -2.16 -8.94 25.96
CA GLY A 25 -3.45 -8.75 25.31
C GLY A 25 -4.11 -10.08 24.99
N HIS A 26 -5.26 -10.05 24.32
CA HIS A 26 -5.95 -11.27 23.88
C HIS A 26 -5.20 -12.02 22.76
N ILE A 27 -4.19 -11.37 22.16
CA ILE A 27 -3.34 -11.94 21.12
C ILE A 27 -1.91 -11.90 21.65
N ASP A 28 -1.28 -13.06 21.79
CA ASP A 28 0.07 -13.18 22.36
C ASP A 28 1.10 -12.43 21.50
N ASN A 29 1.07 -12.69 20.19
CA ASN A 29 1.96 -12.08 19.21
C ASN A 29 1.16 -11.26 18.19
N PRO A 30 0.87 -9.99 18.48
CA PRO A 30 0.21 -9.12 17.52
C PRO A 30 1.14 -8.70 16.38
N VAL A 31 0.54 -8.39 15.24
CA VAL A 31 1.24 -7.71 14.14
C VAL A 31 1.47 -6.24 14.47
N GLN A 32 2.51 -5.66 13.87
CA GLN A 32 2.86 -4.25 13.96
C GLN A 32 1.73 -3.36 13.43
N ARG A 33 1.43 -2.30 14.18
CA ARG A 33 0.41 -1.29 13.84
C ARG A 33 0.94 0.10 14.10
N GLU A 34 0.53 1.05 13.26
CA GLU A 34 0.76 2.48 13.48
C GLU A 34 -0.07 2.94 14.68
N THR A 35 0.56 3.52 15.71
CA THR A 35 -0.12 3.89 16.97
C THR A 35 -1.26 4.88 16.77
N SER A 36 -1.14 5.81 15.82
CA SER A 36 -2.12 6.88 15.61
C SER A 36 -3.38 6.46 14.88
N THR A 37 -3.30 5.42 14.04
CA THR A 37 -4.42 4.96 13.18
C THR A 37 -4.88 3.55 13.50
N GLY A 38 -4.02 2.75 14.14
CA GLY A 38 -4.23 1.32 14.31
C GLY A 38 -4.01 0.51 13.04
N ASN A 39 -3.65 1.12 11.90
CA ASN A 39 -3.45 0.40 10.65
C ASN A 39 -2.22 -0.52 10.72
N PRO A 40 -2.27 -1.74 10.13
CA PRO A 40 -1.10 -2.58 9.96
C PRO A 40 0.04 -1.83 9.25
N VAL A 41 1.26 -2.07 9.72
CA VAL A 41 2.48 -1.47 9.16
C VAL A 41 3.63 -2.46 9.26
N VAL A 42 4.57 -2.43 8.31
CA VAL A 42 5.89 -3.05 8.49
C VAL A 42 6.89 -1.95 8.79
N GLN A 43 7.52 -1.99 9.95
CA GLN A 43 8.50 -0.98 10.35
C GLN A 43 9.68 -0.93 9.37
N ALA A 44 10.25 0.27 9.20
CA ALA A 44 11.38 0.51 8.30
C ALA A 44 12.59 -0.40 8.56
N SER A 45 12.84 -0.74 9.83
CA SER A 45 13.90 -1.69 10.23
C SER A 45 13.63 -3.11 9.70
N GLY A 46 12.38 -3.57 9.72
CA GLY A 46 11.99 -4.87 9.17
C GLY A 46 12.14 -4.91 7.66
N VAL A 47 11.68 -3.86 6.96
CA VAL A 47 11.87 -3.71 5.50
C VAL A 47 13.35 -3.71 5.15
N LYS A 48 14.15 -2.90 5.85
CA LYS A 48 15.60 -2.81 5.67
C LYS A 48 16.28 -4.17 5.90
N GLY A 49 15.92 -4.87 6.97
CA GLY A 49 16.49 -6.17 7.32
C GLY A 49 16.22 -7.22 6.25
N ALA A 50 14.95 -7.36 5.84
CA ALA A 50 14.55 -8.31 4.81
C ALA A 50 15.22 -8.03 3.46
N LEU A 51 15.34 -6.76 3.06
CA LEU A 51 16.03 -6.40 1.82
C LEU A 51 17.54 -6.65 1.92
N ARG A 52 18.16 -6.40 3.06
CA ARG A 52 19.57 -6.70 3.27
C ARG A 52 19.83 -8.20 3.12
N GLU A 53 19.07 -9.02 3.85
CA GLU A 53 19.15 -10.48 3.82
C GLU A 53 18.97 -11.03 2.40
N PHE A 54 17.96 -10.54 1.67
CA PHE A 54 17.74 -10.92 0.26
C PHE A 54 18.97 -10.70 -0.63
N TYR A 55 19.70 -9.60 -0.44
CA TYR A 55 20.93 -9.32 -1.20
C TYR A 55 22.13 -10.10 -0.68
N GLU A 56 22.20 -10.40 0.62
CA GLU A 56 23.27 -11.22 1.21
C GLU A 56 23.17 -12.69 0.78
N ASP A 57 21.95 -13.20 0.58
CA ASP A 57 21.68 -14.55 0.08
C ASP A 57 21.97 -14.69 -1.43
N ASN A 58 22.10 -13.57 -2.15
CA ASN A 58 22.40 -13.59 -3.57
C ASN A 58 23.92 -13.67 -3.80
N SER A 59 24.40 -14.83 -4.28
CA SER A 59 25.82 -15.09 -4.52
C SER A 59 26.50 -14.14 -5.51
N ASP A 60 25.72 -13.48 -6.38
CA ASP A 60 26.24 -12.53 -7.37
C ASP A 60 26.48 -11.13 -6.76
N VAL A 61 26.03 -10.89 -5.53
CA VAL A 61 26.15 -9.60 -4.85
C VAL A 61 27.20 -9.68 -3.75
N GLU A 62 28.33 -9.03 -3.98
CA GLU A 62 29.40 -9.00 -2.99
C GLU A 62 29.06 -8.09 -1.80
N LYS A 63 29.48 -8.48 -0.58
CA LYS A 63 29.31 -7.69 0.65
C LYS A 63 29.79 -6.23 0.54
N LYS A 64 30.85 -5.99 -0.24
CA LYS A 64 31.37 -4.63 -0.53
C LYS A 64 30.36 -3.70 -1.21
N MET A 65 29.31 -4.25 -1.84
CA MET A 65 28.20 -3.52 -2.45
C MET A 65 27.03 -3.32 -1.47
N ILE A 66 26.88 -4.21 -0.50
CA ILE A 66 25.78 -4.23 0.48
C ILE A 66 26.03 -3.23 1.61
N ASP A 67 27.21 -3.26 2.22
CA ASP A 67 27.53 -2.44 3.38
C ASP A 67 27.41 -0.92 3.14
N PRO A 68 27.80 -0.36 1.98
CA PRO A 68 27.56 1.05 1.70
C PRO A 68 26.07 1.43 1.67
N VAL A 69 25.18 0.52 1.27
CA VAL A 69 23.74 0.77 1.17
C VAL A 69 23.07 0.67 2.54
N PHE A 70 23.33 -0.42 3.26
CA PHE A 70 22.64 -0.76 4.50
C PHE A 70 23.39 -0.32 5.76
N GLY A 71 24.67 0.02 5.65
CA GLY A 71 25.60 0.23 6.76
C GLY A 71 26.19 -1.09 7.27
N LYS A 72 27.34 -1.05 7.93
CA LYS A 72 27.97 -2.26 8.49
C LYS A 72 27.25 -2.81 9.72
N GLU A 73 27.45 -4.09 9.98
CA GLU A 73 26.94 -4.75 11.18
C GLU A 73 27.53 -4.17 12.47
N LYS A 74 26.88 -4.41 13.62
CA LYS A 74 27.33 -3.87 14.91
C LYS A 74 28.71 -4.40 15.35
N GLY A 75 29.14 -5.58 14.87
CA GLY A 75 30.43 -6.19 15.23
C GLY A 75 31.59 -5.85 14.31
N GLU A 76 31.34 -5.19 13.18
CA GLU A 76 32.33 -4.88 12.14
C GLU A 76 32.56 -3.38 11.97
N ARG A 77 32.01 -2.59 12.90
CA ARG A 77 32.09 -1.13 12.88
C ARG A 77 33.32 -0.62 13.62
N ASP A 78 34.19 0.06 12.89
CA ASP A 78 35.23 0.92 13.43
C ASP A 78 34.71 2.36 13.61
N GLU A 79 35.41 3.20 14.38
CA GLU A 79 35.07 4.62 14.56
C GLU A 79 35.00 5.42 13.24
N LYS A 80 35.58 4.88 12.16
CA LYS A 80 35.58 5.47 10.81
C LYS A 80 34.41 5.03 9.93
N ASP A 81 33.59 4.09 10.40
CA ASP A 81 32.50 3.55 9.59
C ASP A 81 31.27 4.46 9.60
N GLY A 82 30.81 4.79 8.40
CA GLY A 82 29.64 5.63 8.18
C GLY A 82 28.31 4.88 8.32
N ALA A 83 27.22 5.66 8.39
CA ALA A 83 25.87 5.11 8.23
C ALA A 83 25.65 4.61 6.79
N GLY A 84 24.68 3.71 6.60
CA GLY A 84 24.24 3.30 5.26
C GLY A 84 23.70 4.48 4.45
N ALA A 85 23.91 4.44 3.12
CA ALA A 85 23.56 5.51 2.21
C ALA A 85 22.05 5.64 1.96
N VAL A 86 21.26 4.60 2.25
CA VAL A 86 19.81 4.57 1.98
C VAL A 86 19.01 4.66 3.28
N ALA A 87 18.02 5.56 3.30
CA ALA A 87 17.00 5.60 4.32
C ALA A 87 15.75 4.84 3.87
N PHE A 88 15.36 3.85 4.66
CA PHE A 88 14.18 3.03 4.40
C PHE A 88 12.97 3.64 5.10
N GLY A 89 11.85 3.69 4.39
CA GLY A 89 10.55 4.03 4.95
C GLY A 89 9.82 2.81 5.49
N GLU A 90 8.75 3.05 6.25
CA GLU A 90 7.82 2.01 6.66
C GLU A 90 6.96 1.56 5.47
N ALA A 91 6.63 0.26 5.40
CA ALA A 91 5.62 -0.22 4.46
C ALA A 91 4.22 -0.02 5.08
N LYS A 92 3.51 0.99 4.60
CA LYS A 92 2.18 1.39 5.07
C LYS A 92 1.09 0.71 4.25
N LEU A 93 -0.04 0.39 4.90
CA LEU A 93 -1.21 -0.16 4.23
C LEU A 93 -1.72 0.78 3.12
N LEU A 94 -1.97 0.21 1.93
CA LEU A 94 -2.60 0.91 0.80
C LEU A 94 -3.96 0.29 0.44
N PHE A 95 -4.01 -1.03 0.35
CA PHE A 95 -5.24 -1.81 0.15
C PHE A 95 -5.26 -2.99 1.13
N PHE A 96 -6.44 -3.29 1.66
CA PHE A 96 -6.65 -4.46 2.51
C PHE A 96 -7.68 -5.38 1.85
N PRO A 97 -7.41 -6.69 1.72
CA PRO A 97 -8.39 -7.62 1.18
C PRO A 97 -9.45 -7.96 2.23
N VAL A 98 -10.73 -7.81 1.87
CA VAL A 98 -11.88 -8.18 2.73
C VAL A 98 -12.82 -9.07 1.96
N ARG A 99 -13.36 -10.11 2.61
CA ARG A 99 -14.32 -11.01 2.00
C ARG A 99 -15.54 -10.24 1.53
N SER A 100 -15.99 -10.52 0.31
CA SER A 100 -17.25 -10.00 -0.22
C SER A 100 -18.20 -11.14 -0.53
N LEU A 101 -19.50 -10.92 -0.30
CA LEU A 101 -20.52 -11.92 -0.59
C LEU A 101 -20.60 -12.24 -2.10
N ALA A 102 -20.39 -11.23 -2.96
CA ALA A 102 -20.26 -11.43 -4.40
C ALA A 102 -18.84 -11.07 -4.85
N GLY A 103 -18.33 -11.81 -5.83
CA GLY A 103 -16.98 -11.56 -6.33
C GLY A 103 -15.86 -12.00 -5.37
N ILE A 104 -16.11 -12.86 -4.37
CA ILE A 104 -15.09 -13.47 -3.47
C ILE A 104 -14.51 -12.48 -2.44
N PHE A 105 -13.86 -11.41 -2.89
CA PHE A 105 -13.23 -10.41 -2.02
C PHE A 105 -13.13 -9.06 -2.73
N ALA A 106 -12.96 -8.00 -1.95
CA ALA A 106 -12.71 -6.64 -2.40
C ALA A 106 -11.38 -6.13 -1.83
N TYR A 107 -10.68 -5.31 -2.61
CA TYR A 107 -9.56 -4.50 -2.12
C TYR A 107 -10.13 -3.21 -1.52
N ILE A 108 -10.21 -3.14 -0.20
CA ILE A 108 -10.72 -1.95 0.49
C ILE A 108 -9.61 -0.92 0.70
N THR A 109 -9.98 0.35 0.56
CA THR A 109 -9.17 1.50 0.97
C THR A 109 -10.08 2.63 1.43
N CYS A 110 -9.51 3.75 1.86
CA CYS A 110 -10.26 4.92 2.32
C CYS A 110 -9.59 6.24 1.90
N PRO A 111 -10.33 7.36 1.92
CA PRO A 111 -9.82 8.67 1.51
C PRO A 111 -8.52 9.09 2.20
N SER A 112 -8.36 8.79 3.50
CA SER A 112 -7.14 9.13 4.23
C SER A 112 -5.91 8.32 3.80
N ILE A 113 -6.08 7.03 3.46
CA ILE A 113 -5.00 6.19 2.93
C ILE A 113 -4.57 6.68 1.54
N ILE A 114 -5.52 6.96 0.65
CA ILE A 114 -5.22 7.51 -0.70
C ILE A 114 -4.47 8.84 -0.58
N ALA A 115 -4.95 9.75 0.28
CA ALA A 115 -4.30 11.04 0.49
C ALA A 115 -2.89 10.91 1.06
N ARG A 116 -2.64 9.95 1.96
CA ARG A 116 -1.29 9.63 2.47
C ARG A 116 -0.39 9.13 1.37
N PHE A 117 -0.87 8.22 0.51
CA PHE A 117 -0.09 7.71 -0.62
C PHE A 117 0.27 8.81 -1.62
N GLN A 118 -0.68 9.67 -1.99
CA GLN A 118 -0.43 10.83 -2.86
C GLN A 118 0.57 11.82 -2.24
N ARG A 119 0.56 11.99 -0.91
CA ARG A 119 1.56 12.82 -0.20
C ARG A 119 2.96 12.19 -0.29
N ASP A 120 3.06 10.88 -0.10
CA ASP A 120 4.33 10.16 -0.13
C ASP A 120 4.91 10.12 -1.57
N LEU A 121 4.07 9.94 -2.60
CA LEU A 121 4.44 10.09 -4.02
C LEU A 121 4.98 11.49 -4.32
N ARG A 122 4.30 12.55 -3.85
CA ARG A 122 4.79 13.93 -4.01
C ARG A 122 6.14 14.14 -3.33
N ALA A 123 6.33 13.59 -2.13
CA ALA A 123 7.61 13.70 -1.41
C ALA A 123 8.76 13.00 -2.16
N ALA A 124 8.43 11.96 -2.94
CA ALA A 124 9.33 11.24 -3.83
C ALA A 124 9.41 11.83 -5.26
N ASN A 125 8.81 13.00 -5.52
CA ASN A 125 8.74 13.63 -6.85
C ASN A 125 8.12 12.71 -7.93
N LYS A 126 7.10 11.92 -7.57
CA LYS A 126 6.33 11.07 -8.48
C LYS A 126 4.93 11.66 -8.68
N ASP A 127 4.49 11.77 -9.93
CA ASP A 127 3.23 12.45 -10.30
C ASP A 127 2.06 11.51 -10.67
N MET A 128 2.27 10.19 -10.55
CA MET A 128 1.43 9.12 -11.10
C MET A 128 -0.05 9.11 -10.66
N LEU A 129 -0.42 9.83 -9.59
CA LEU A 129 -1.80 9.91 -9.07
C LEU A 129 -2.29 11.36 -8.87
N MET A 130 -1.64 12.33 -9.50
CA MET A 130 -1.96 13.74 -9.31
C MET A 130 -3.01 14.18 -10.32
N VAL A 131 -4.11 14.79 -9.85
CA VAL A 131 -5.15 15.32 -10.74
C VAL A 131 -4.70 16.67 -11.31
N SER A 132 -4.98 16.88 -12.60
CA SER A 132 -4.80 18.14 -13.33
C SER A 132 -6.15 18.85 -13.48
N ASP A 133 -6.23 20.10 -13.04
CA ASP A 133 -7.42 20.97 -13.24
C ASP A 133 -7.16 22.05 -14.31
N GLY A 134 -6.33 21.73 -15.31
CA GLY A 134 -6.00 22.64 -16.43
C GLY A 134 -5.20 23.90 -16.07
N LYS A 135 -5.06 24.26 -14.78
CA LYS A 135 -4.29 25.42 -14.28
C LYS A 135 -3.21 25.06 -13.26
N ARG A 136 -3.32 23.89 -12.62
CA ARG A 136 -2.36 23.35 -11.65
C ARG A 136 -2.35 21.83 -11.78
N VAL A 137 -1.19 21.25 -12.07
CA VAL A 137 -0.91 19.84 -11.79
C VAL A 137 -0.69 19.75 -10.27
N GLY A 138 -1.29 18.78 -9.59
CA GLY A 138 -0.90 18.48 -8.22
C GLY A 138 -1.94 18.72 -7.13
N LYS A 139 -3.25 18.54 -7.39
CA LYS A 139 -4.22 18.43 -6.30
C LYS A 139 -4.31 16.96 -5.83
N ILE A 140 -4.27 16.76 -4.52
CA ILE A 140 -4.55 15.46 -3.89
C ILE A 140 -6.04 15.18 -4.13
N TRP A 141 -6.33 14.03 -4.73
CA TRP A 141 -7.71 13.56 -4.89
C TRP A 141 -8.14 12.88 -3.60
N ARG A 142 -9.10 13.48 -2.92
CA ARG A 142 -9.69 12.92 -1.70
C ARG A 142 -11.19 12.75 -1.93
N PRO A 143 -11.65 11.54 -2.32
CA PRO A 143 -13.07 11.32 -2.51
C PRO A 143 -13.81 11.49 -1.19
N GLY A 144 -14.98 12.12 -1.22
CA GLY A 144 -15.84 12.19 -0.04
C GLY A 144 -16.76 10.97 -0.02
N VAL A 145 -16.58 10.05 0.92
CA VAL A 145 -17.44 8.86 1.06
C VAL A 145 -18.25 8.97 2.36
N SER A 146 -19.58 8.90 2.28
CA SER A 146 -20.44 8.91 3.46
C SER A 146 -20.45 7.57 4.18
N THR A 147 -20.86 7.56 5.45
CA THR A 147 -21.03 6.34 6.24
C THR A 147 -21.99 5.36 5.56
N ASN A 148 -21.69 4.06 5.60
CA ASN A 148 -22.47 3.00 4.94
C ASN A 148 -22.61 3.19 3.41
N ARG A 149 -21.66 3.92 2.82
CA ARG A 149 -21.54 4.08 1.37
C ARG A 149 -20.18 3.65 0.88
N TYR A 150 -20.10 3.39 -0.42
CA TYR A 150 -18.83 3.12 -1.08
C TYR A 150 -18.74 3.80 -2.45
N LEU A 151 -17.50 4.04 -2.87
CA LEU A 151 -17.16 4.31 -4.27
C LEU A 151 -16.43 3.10 -4.84
N SER A 152 -16.65 2.84 -6.12
CA SER A 152 -15.99 1.77 -6.86
C SER A 152 -16.02 2.13 -8.34
N HIS A 153 -15.27 1.38 -9.15
CA HIS A 153 -15.29 1.57 -10.59
C HIS A 153 -16.71 1.34 -11.16
N THR A 154 -17.21 2.29 -11.97
CA THR A 154 -18.61 2.36 -12.41
C THR A 154 -19.10 1.08 -13.10
N ASN A 155 -18.27 0.51 -13.98
CA ASN A 155 -18.62 -0.63 -14.83
C ASN A 155 -18.12 -2.00 -14.36
N SER A 156 -17.50 -2.09 -13.18
CA SER A 156 -16.58 -3.21 -12.95
C SER A 156 -16.77 -3.98 -11.65
N ILE A 157 -17.40 -3.42 -10.62
CA ILE A 157 -17.58 -4.19 -9.37
C ILE A 157 -18.69 -5.24 -9.48
N VAL A 158 -18.41 -6.44 -8.97
CA VAL A 158 -19.39 -7.53 -8.88
C VAL A 158 -20.38 -7.18 -7.77
N LYS A 159 -21.55 -6.66 -8.16
CA LYS A 159 -22.62 -6.23 -7.24
C LYS A 159 -23.54 -7.41 -6.93
N ILE A 160 -24.14 -7.41 -5.74
CA ILE A 160 -25.12 -8.42 -5.32
C ILE A 160 -26.51 -8.09 -5.87
N SER A 161 -26.77 -6.82 -6.21
CA SER A 161 -28.05 -6.37 -6.75
C SER A 161 -27.89 -5.26 -7.79
N SER A 162 -28.91 -5.09 -8.63
CA SER A 162 -29.05 -3.96 -9.57
C SER A 162 -29.00 -2.60 -8.89
N ASN A 163 -29.25 -2.55 -7.57
CA ASN A 163 -29.32 -1.32 -6.79
C ASN A 163 -27.95 -0.90 -6.23
N GLY A 164 -26.88 -1.67 -6.52
CA GLY A 164 -25.53 -1.35 -6.06
C GLY A 164 -25.28 -1.69 -4.59
N LEU A 165 -25.98 -2.68 -4.03
CA LEU A 165 -25.68 -3.20 -2.69
C LEU A 165 -24.39 -4.02 -2.71
N LEU A 166 -23.45 -3.68 -1.82
CA LEU A 166 -22.22 -4.41 -1.55
C LEU A 166 -22.25 -4.95 -0.12
N ILE A 167 -21.91 -6.22 0.05
CA ILE A 167 -21.78 -6.86 1.37
C ILE A 167 -20.32 -7.26 1.56
N LEU A 168 -19.69 -6.74 2.60
CA LEU A 168 -18.33 -7.04 3.03
C LEU A 168 -18.38 -7.65 4.42
N GLU A 169 -17.91 -8.88 4.57
CA GLU A 169 -18.19 -9.72 5.74
C GLU A 169 -19.69 -9.72 6.11
N GLU A 170 -20.06 -9.08 7.23
CA GLU A 170 -21.43 -8.96 7.73
C GLU A 170 -22.04 -7.56 7.52
N LEU A 171 -21.26 -6.63 6.95
CA LEU A 171 -21.66 -5.23 6.77
C LEU A 171 -22.17 -4.98 5.35
N SER A 172 -23.13 -4.07 5.24
CA SER A 172 -23.74 -3.70 3.96
C SER A 172 -23.53 -2.22 3.64
N PHE A 173 -23.25 -1.95 2.36
CA PHE A 173 -22.91 -0.63 1.85
C PHE A 173 -23.68 -0.36 0.57
N GLU A 174 -24.14 0.88 0.39
CA GLU A 174 -24.82 1.32 -0.83
C GLU A 174 -23.87 2.16 -1.70
N GLN A 175 -24.01 2.04 -3.01
CA GLN A 175 -23.17 2.78 -3.94
C GLN A 175 -23.43 4.29 -3.84
N GLN A 176 -22.36 5.09 -3.79
CA GLN A 176 -22.42 6.53 -3.90
C GLN A 176 -22.06 6.97 -5.32
N ASN A 177 -22.85 7.88 -5.90
CA ASN A 177 -22.72 8.31 -7.30
C ASN A 177 -22.21 9.75 -7.46
N THR A 178 -21.51 10.29 -6.46
CA THR A 178 -21.11 11.72 -6.44
C THR A 178 -19.75 11.99 -7.06
N ASP A 179 -18.80 11.06 -6.94
CA ASP A 179 -17.45 11.16 -7.46
C ASP A 179 -17.18 9.94 -8.35
N ASN A 180 -16.68 10.14 -9.58
CA ASN A 180 -16.26 9.04 -10.45
C ASN A 180 -14.80 8.66 -10.14
N PRO A 181 -14.51 7.48 -9.57
CA PRO A 181 -13.15 7.07 -9.23
C PRO A 181 -12.41 6.37 -10.39
N ASP A 182 -13.06 6.09 -11.53
CA ASP A 182 -12.58 5.17 -12.57
C ASP A 182 -11.14 5.48 -13.02
N GLN A 183 -10.89 6.71 -13.46
CA GLN A 183 -9.57 7.13 -13.95
C GLN A 183 -8.47 6.95 -12.89
N CYS A 184 -8.79 7.21 -11.61
CA CYS A 184 -7.82 7.04 -10.53
C CYS A 184 -7.55 5.55 -10.28
N LEU A 185 -8.58 4.70 -10.28
CA LEU A 185 -8.44 3.26 -10.09
C LEU A 185 -7.68 2.58 -11.24
N GLU A 186 -7.91 3.03 -12.48
CA GLU A 186 -7.14 2.59 -13.65
C GLU A 186 -5.66 2.98 -13.51
N SER A 187 -5.39 4.25 -13.17
CA SER A 187 -4.01 4.74 -12.95
C SER A 187 -3.31 4.02 -11.79
N LEU A 188 -4.05 3.70 -10.72
CA LEU A 188 -3.55 2.87 -9.62
C LEU A 188 -3.24 1.45 -10.08
N SER A 189 -4.04 0.85 -10.94
CA SER A 189 -3.74 -0.49 -11.45
C SER A 189 -2.43 -0.50 -12.23
N ASP A 190 -2.23 0.49 -13.10
CA ASP A 190 -1.00 0.64 -13.86
C ASP A 190 0.24 0.87 -12.98
N ALA A 191 0.05 1.59 -11.88
CA ALA A 191 1.08 1.88 -10.89
C ALA A 191 1.48 0.66 -10.05
N LEU A 192 0.51 -0.16 -9.64
CA LEU A 192 0.68 -1.16 -8.60
C LEU A 192 1.10 -2.53 -9.13
N PHE A 193 0.80 -2.82 -10.39
CA PHE A 193 1.07 -4.13 -10.99
C PHE A 193 2.06 -4.01 -12.16
N PRO A 194 3.07 -4.89 -12.21
CA PRO A 194 3.99 -4.93 -13.34
C PRO A 194 3.27 -5.38 -14.61
N GLY A 195 3.85 -5.05 -15.76
CA GLY A 195 3.35 -5.45 -17.08
C GLY A 195 3.73 -6.87 -17.51
N THR A 196 4.22 -7.70 -16.59
CA THR A 196 4.62 -9.08 -16.90
C THR A 196 3.38 -9.99 -17.05
N LEU A 197 3.53 -11.09 -17.78
CA LEU A 197 2.40 -11.94 -18.21
C LEU A 197 1.62 -12.49 -17.02
N GLU A 198 2.32 -12.86 -15.96
CA GLU A 198 1.76 -13.41 -14.73
C GLU A 198 0.92 -12.40 -13.94
N TYR A 199 1.17 -11.10 -14.09
CA TYR A 199 0.40 -10.04 -13.40
C TYR A 199 -0.75 -9.46 -14.23
N ILE A 200 -0.89 -9.81 -15.51
CA ILE A 200 -1.98 -9.34 -16.38
C ILE A 200 -3.37 -9.59 -15.77
N PRO A 201 -3.70 -10.80 -15.24
CA PRO A 201 -5.01 -11.03 -14.66
C PRO A 201 -5.28 -10.11 -13.48
N PHE A 202 -4.33 -10.00 -12.54
CA PHE A 202 -4.46 -9.18 -11.34
C PHE A 202 -4.59 -7.68 -11.67
N LYS A 203 -3.78 -7.20 -12.61
CA LYS A 203 -3.87 -5.82 -13.12
C LYS A 203 -5.22 -5.52 -13.76
N SER A 204 -5.77 -6.45 -14.53
CA SER A 204 -7.09 -6.29 -15.17
C SER A 204 -8.26 -6.39 -14.17
N ASP A 205 -8.07 -7.10 -13.08
CA ASP A 205 -9.11 -7.43 -12.10
C ASP A 205 -9.13 -6.44 -10.94
N PHE A 206 -8.00 -5.78 -10.66
CA PHE A 206 -7.87 -4.81 -9.57
C PHE A 206 -8.91 -3.68 -9.63
N PRO A 207 -9.09 -2.91 -10.73
CA PRO A 207 -10.11 -1.87 -10.78
C PRO A 207 -11.53 -2.41 -10.56
N LYS A 208 -11.75 -3.69 -10.85
CA LYS A 208 -13.04 -4.39 -10.69
C LYS A 208 -13.34 -4.77 -9.25
N ARG A 209 -12.35 -4.72 -8.36
CA ARG A 209 -12.48 -5.17 -6.97
C ARG A 209 -12.19 -4.10 -5.94
N VAL A 210 -11.71 -2.93 -6.36
CA VAL A 210 -11.44 -1.84 -5.43
C VAL A 210 -12.74 -1.23 -4.93
N VAL A 211 -12.80 -1.08 -3.61
CA VAL A 211 -13.88 -0.41 -2.88
C VAL A 211 -13.26 0.66 -2.01
N ILE A 212 -13.70 1.90 -2.19
CA ILE A 212 -13.33 3.02 -1.33
C ILE A 212 -14.46 3.24 -0.34
N LEU A 213 -14.19 2.98 0.93
CA LEU A 213 -15.10 3.22 2.05
C LEU A 213 -14.75 4.54 2.73
N ASN A 214 -15.62 5.02 3.63
CA ASN A 214 -15.26 6.11 4.53
C ASN A 214 -14.12 5.69 5.49
N ASP A 215 -13.50 6.68 6.15
CA ASP A 215 -12.33 6.44 7.03
C ASP A 215 -12.64 5.61 8.30
N THR A 216 -13.93 5.38 8.62
CA THR A 216 -14.41 4.74 9.86
C THR A 216 -15.31 3.55 9.61
#